data_AF-A0A6G3LLY4-F1
#
_entry.id   AF-A0A6G3LLY4-F1
#
_cell.length_a   1.000
_cell.length_b   1.000
_cell.length_c   1.000
_cell.angle_alpha   90.00
_cell.angle_beta   90.00
_cell.angle_gamma   90.00
#
_symmetry.space_group_name_H-M   'P 1'
#
loop_
_entity.id
_entity.type
_entity.pdbx_description
1 polymer ?
#
loop_
_entity_poly.entity_id
_entity_poly.type
_entity_poly.pdbx_seq_one_letter_code
_entity_poly.pdbx_strand_id
1 'polypeptide(L)'
;MPAPGVKARVERFWRAVRRLKTISEVGEERFVDNEDLIDAAERNLQVAVEATIDVREALIAYMRWRTPRSYREIGSILLEQGVID
;
A
#
# COMPACT_ATOMS: atom_id res chain seq x y z
N MET A 1 -7.98 -18.26 -7.42
CA MET A 1 -7.33 -17.94 -6.13
C MET A 1 -6.11 -17.07 -6.45
N PRO A 2 -5.91 -15.90 -5.80
CA PRO A 2 -4.77 -15.04 -6.10
C PRO A 2 -3.45 -15.77 -5.83
N ALA A 3 -2.42 -15.44 -6.61
CA ALA A 3 -1.11 -16.07 -6.44
C ALA A 3 -0.60 -15.88 -4.99
N PRO A 4 0.13 -16.85 -4.42
CA PRO A 4 0.64 -16.76 -3.04
C PRO A 4 1.38 -15.44 -2.74
N GLY A 5 2.11 -14.91 -3.72
CA GLY A 5 2.80 -13.62 -3.60
C GLY A 5 1.85 -12.41 -3.43
N VAL A 6 0.68 -12.42 -4.05
CA VAL A 6 -0.33 -11.35 -3.90
C VAL A 6 -0.91 -11.38 -2.48
N LYS A 7 -1.20 -12.58 -1.96
CA LYS A 7 -1.69 -12.74 -0.58
C LYS A 7 -0.68 -12.19 0.44
N ALA A 8 0.60 -12.53 0.29
CA ALA A 8 1.66 -12.04 1.18
C ALA A 8 1.78 -10.50 1.16
N ARG A 9 1.59 -9.87 -0.02
CA ARG A 9 1.60 -8.40 -0.15
C ARG A 9 0.42 -7.76 0.57
N VAL A 10 -0.78 -8.32 0.45
CA VAL A 10 -1.97 -7.85 1.19
C VAL A 10 -1.77 -7.98 2.71
N GLU A 11 -1.20 -9.09 3.19
CA GLU A 11 -0.87 -9.27 4.60
C GLU A 11 0.15 -8.23 5.09
N ARG A 12 1.16 -7.94 4.27
CA ARG A 12 2.18 -6.93 4.55
C ARG A 12 1.58 -5.53 4.64
N PHE A 13 0.67 -5.17 3.71
CA PHE A 13 -0.09 -3.92 3.76
C PHE A 13 -0.82 -3.77 5.11
N TRP A 14 -1.61 -4.77 5.49
CA TRP A 14 -2.37 -4.70 6.74
C TRP A 14 -1.51 -4.67 7.99
N ARG A 15 -0.32 -5.30 7.97
CA ARG A 15 0.65 -5.19 9.06
C ARG A 15 1.19 -3.76 9.17
N ALA A 16 1.54 -3.14 8.05
CA ALA A 16 2.05 -1.77 8.03
C ALA A 16 0.98 -0.76 8.49
N VAL A 17 -0.24 -0.87 7.99
CA VAL A 17 -1.37 -0.01 8.42
C VAL A 17 -1.65 -0.13 9.91
N ARG A 18 -1.63 -1.35 10.47
CA ARG A 18 -1.79 -1.56 11.92
C ARG A 18 -0.69 -0.87 12.72
N ARG A 19 0.57 -0.93 12.26
CA ARG A 19 1.69 -0.23 12.90
C ARG A 19 1.53 1.29 12.84
N LEU A 20 1.15 1.82 11.68
CA LEU A 20 0.86 3.25 11.51
C LEU A 20 -0.26 3.71 12.45
N LYS A 21 -1.32 2.92 12.59
CA LYS A 21 -2.41 3.22 13.52
C LYS A 21 -1.91 3.30 14.97
N THR A 22 -1.12 2.32 15.42
CA THR A 22 -0.51 2.36 16.75
C THR A 22 0.41 3.57 16.94
N ILE A 23 1.20 3.94 15.93
CA ILE A 23 2.06 5.13 16.01
C ILE A 23 1.21 6.41 16.10
N SER A 24 0.11 6.50 15.34
CA SER A 24 -0.79 7.67 15.37
C SER A 24 -1.47 7.90 16.73
N GLU A 25 -1.50 6.88 17.60
CA GLU A 25 -2.08 6.95 18.94
C GLU A 25 -1.10 7.55 19.99
N VAL A 26 0.18 7.74 19.64
CA VAL A 26 1.24 8.20 20.59
C VAL A 26 1.15 9.69 20.92
N GLY A 27 0.45 10.49 20.09
CA GLY A 27 0.32 11.94 20.24
C GLY A 27 1.46 12.73 19.60
N GLU A 28 1.16 13.95 19.12
CA GLU A 28 2.08 14.75 18.29
C GLU A 28 3.41 15.07 18.98
N GLU A 29 3.39 15.60 20.20
CA GLU A 29 4.60 15.98 20.95
C GLU A 29 5.58 14.81 21.10
N ARG A 30 5.07 13.63 21.48
CA ARG A 30 5.89 12.41 21.60
C ARG A 30 6.35 11.85 20.27
N PHE A 31 5.61 12.11 19.19
CA PHE A 31 5.97 11.66 17.86
C PHE A 31 7.11 12.51 17.30
N VAL A 32 7.03 13.84 17.41
CA VAL A 32 8.05 14.75 16.88
C VAL A 32 9.36 14.69 17.66
N ASP A 33 9.31 14.37 18.95
CA ASP A 33 10.50 14.24 19.81
C ASP A 33 11.16 12.84 19.77
N ASN A 34 10.67 11.94 18.91
CA ASN A 34 11.16 10.57 18.82
C ASN A 34 11.45 10.15 17.37
N GLU A 35 12.72 10.23 16.98
CA GLU A 35 13.20 9.86 15.63
C GLU A 35 12.87 8.40 15.26
N ASP A 36 12.91 7.46 16.20
CA ASP A 36 12.56 6.06 15.92
C ASP A 36 11.09 5.92 15.52
N LEU A 37 10.18 6.73 16.10
CA LEU A 37 8.76 6.73 15.73
C LEU A 37 8.54 7.33 14.34
N ILE A 38 9.30 8.37 14.00
CA ILE A 38 9.27 9.00 12.68
C ILE A 38 9.75 8.01 11.62
N ASP A 39 10.93 7.43 11.80
CA ASP A 39 11.50 6.43 10.89
C ASP A 39 10.58 5.22 10.72
N ALA A 40 10.02 4.73 11.82
CA ALA A 40 9.05 3.65 11.78
C ALA A 40 7.79 4.04 11.01
N ALA A 41 7.27 5.26 11.18
CA ALA A 41 6.11 5.73 10.45
C ALA A 41 6.40 5.83 8.95
N GLU A 42 7.49 6.49 8.56
CA GLU A 42 7.90 6.63 7.16
C GLU A 42 8.07 5.26 6.49
N ARG A 43 8.77 4.33 7.15
CA ARG A 43 8.99 2.99 6.60
C ARG A 43 7.69 2.20 6.46
N ASN A 44 6.79 2.25 7.44
CA ASN A 44 5.52 1.56 7.33
C ASN A 44 4.63 2.19 6.27
N LEU A 45 4.67 3.52 6.10
CA LEU A 45 3.95 4.21 5.03
C LEU A 45 4.45 3.77 3.65
N GLN A 46 5.77 3.78 3.44
CA GLN A 46 6.38 3.29 2.21
C GLN A 46 5.96 1.85 1.90
N VAL A 47 6.03 0.95 2.89
CA VAL A 47 5.64 -0.46 2.72
C VAL A 47 4.16 -0.61 2.35
N ALA A 48 3.27 0.19 2.93
CA ALA A 48 1.84 0.17 2.59
C ALA A 48 1.60 0.64 1.15
N VAL A 49 2.32 1.68 0.70
CA VAL A 49 2.23 2.18 -0.68
C VAL A 49 2.75 1.15 -1.67
N GLU A 50 3.93 0.57 -1.43
CA GLU A 50 4.53 -0.46 -2.30
C GLU A 50 3.64 -1.70 -2.42
N ALA A 51 3.17 -2.24 -1.29
CA ALA A 51 2.29 -3.40 -1.29
C ALA A 51 1.01 -3.15 -2.08
N THR A 52 0.49 -1.91 -2.04
CA THR A 52 -0.66 -1.51 -2.83
C THR A 52 -0.35 -1.50 -4.32
N ILE A 53 0.77 -0.89 -4.73
CA ILE A 53 1.22 -0.85 -6.13
C ILE A 53 1.36 -2.27 -6.69
N ASP A 54 2.04 -3.15 -5.97
CA ASP A 54 2.28 -4.51 -6.41
C ASP A 54 1.00 -5.33 -6.61
N VAL A 55 0.00 -5.15 -5.73
CA VAL A 55 -1.30 -5.82 -5.85
C VAL A 55 -2.04 -5.32 -7.09
N ARG A 56 -1.99 -4.02 -7.36
CA ARG A 56 -2.63 -3.41 -8.54
C ARG A 56 -1.99 -3.92 -9.83
N GLU A 57 -0.67 -3.98 -9.89
CA GLU A 57 0.06 -4.53 -11.05
C GLU A 57 -0.27 -6.01 -11.28
N ALA A 58 -0.27 -6.81 -10.21
CA ALA A 58 -0.64 -8.21 -10.30
C ALA A 58 -2.09 -8.40 -10.78
N LEU A 59 -3.02 -7.54 -10.33
CA LEU A 59 -4.41 -7.56 -10.78
C LEU A 59 -4.54 -7.21 -12.26
N ILE A 60 -3.93 -6.10 -12.71
CA ILE A 60 -3.93 -5.68 -14.12
C ILE A 60 -3.39 -6.80 -15.02
N ALA A 61 -2.26 -7.41 -14.63
CA ALA A 61 -1.64 -8.50 -15.38
C ALA A 61 -2.55 -9.74 -15.42
N TYR A 62 -3.16 -10.11 -14.29
CA TYR A 62 -4.07 -11.26 -14.19
C TYR A 62 -5.31 -11.08 -15.05
N MET A 63 -5.89 -9.88 -15.04
CA MET A 63 -7.09 -9.52 -15.81
C MET A 63 -6.79 -9.24 -17.28
N ARG A 64 -5.51 -9.18 -17.67
CA ARG A 64 -5.05 -8.87 -19.04
C ARG A 64 -5.55 -7.53 -19.56
N TRP A 65 -5.62 -6.53 -18.68
CA TRP A 65 -5.94 -5.16 -19.08
C TRP A 65 -4.74 -4.49 -19.76
N ARG A 66 -4.98 -3.29 -20.30
CA ARG A 66 -3.92 -2.48 -20.93
C ARG A 66 -2.76 -2.25 -19.96
N THR A 67 -1.53 -2.40 -20.45
CA THR A 67 -0.32 -2.19 -19.64
C THR A 67 -0.20 -0.71 -19.25
N PRO A 68 -0.08 -0.37 -17.95
CA PRO A 68 0.14 1.00 -17.52
C PRO A 68 1.53 1.48 -17.95
N ARG A 69 1.60 2.71 -18.44
CA ARG A 69 2.82 3.45 -18.79
C ARG A 69 3.35 4.27 -17.62
N SER A 70 2.57 4.43 -16.55
CA SER A 70 2.95 5.13 -15.33
C SER A 70 2.13 4.65 -14.12
N TYR A 71 2.63 4.90 -12.91
CA TYR A 71 1.89 4.60 -11.67
C TYR A 71 0.54 5.32 -11.59
N ARG A 72 0.44 6.53 -12.16
CA ARG A 72 -0.83 7.29 -12.20
C ARG A 72 -1.90 6.56 -13.01
N GLU A 73 -1.49 5.94 -14.11
CA GLU A 73 -2.40 5.26 -15.04
C GLU A 73 -3.00 3.98 -14.46
N ILE A 74 -2.31 3.35 -13.50
CA ILE A 74 -2.85 2.23 -12.73
C ILE A 74 -4.17 2.62 -12.07
N GLY A 75 -4.23 3.81 -11.45
CA GLY A 75 -5.46 4.30 -10.82
C GLY A 75 -6.60 4.47 -11.82
N SER A 76 -6.32 5.07 -12.97
CA SER A 76 -7.29 5.25 -14.06
C SER A 76 -7.82 3.90 -14.57
N ILE A 77 -6.95 2.91 -14.79
CA ILE A 77 -7.36 1.56 -15.22
C ILE A 77 -8.30 0.92 -14.19
N LEU A 78 -7.99 1.03 -12.90
CA LEU A 78 -8.83 0.45 -11.85
C LEU A 78 -10.21 1.11 -11.77
N LEU A 79 -10.28 2.43 -11.95
CA LEU A 79 -11.53 3.19 -11.99
C LEU A 79 -12.34 2.83 -13.25
N GLU A 80 -11.71 2.80 -14.43
CA GLU A 80 -12.31 2.38 -15.71
C GLU A 80 -12.95 0.99 -15.61
N GLN A 81 -12.35 0.09 -14.83
CA GLN A 81 -12.80 -1.30 -14.64
C GLN A 81 -13.71 -1.50 -13.42
N GLY A 82 -14.08 -0.43 -12.70
CA GLY A 82 -14.98 -0.47 -11.55
C GLY A 82 -14.44 -1.22 -10.33
N VAL A 83 -13.11 -1.31 -10.19
CA VAL A 83 -12.45 -1.95 -9.03
C VAL A 83 -12.41 -1.01 -7.83
N ILE A 84 -12.31 0.30 -8.09
CA ILE A 84 -12.28 1.38 -7.10
C ILE A 84 -13.26 2.48 -7.51
N ASP A 85 -13.66 3.31 -6.55
CA ASP A 85 -14.59 4.44 -6.70
C ASP A 85 -13.94 5.81 -6.43
#